data_AF-A0A960DTN1-F1
#
_entry.id   AF-A0A960DTN1-F1
#
_cell.length_a   1.000
_cell.length_b   1.000
_cell.length_c   1.000
_cell.angle_alpha   90.00
_cell.angle_beta   90.00
_cell.angle_gamma   90.00
#
_symmetry.space_group_name_H-M   'P 1'
#
loop_
_entity.id
_entity.type
_entity.pdbx_description
1 polymer ?
#
loop_
_entity_poly.entity_id
_entity_poly.type
_entity_poly.pdbx_seq_one_letter_code
_entity_poly.pdbx_strand_id
1 'polypeptide(L)'
;MGQPFGVEDVLKGRPAPRTLLRRGISKRCPRCGGGGLFAGYFRMRERCPTCGYQFEREPGFFVGAWFINFGIAEGLLFPIVMLFGWWKNVHPDAGVLGPAILGAAIAIVGPIVFYPFSKTIWSAFDLMMVPLEVSEIVAAADALDDEPAGGRGREDGAVGDEGSEP
;
A
#
# COMPACT_ATOMS: atom_id res chain seq x y z
N MET A 1 12.02 -2.11 -17.51
CA MET A 1 11.82 -3.57 -17.53
C MET A 1 12.62 -4.15 -16.38
N GLY A 2 11.95 -4.63 -15.32
CA GLY A 2 12.62 -5.31 -14.21
C GLY A 2 12.88 -6.76 -14.62
N GLN A 3 14.06 -7.29 -14.29
CA GLN A 3 14.39 -8.68 -14.57
C GLN A 3 13.44 -9.63 -13.80
N PRO A 4 13.15 -10.82 -14.36
CA PRO A 4 12.43 -11.87 -13.64
C PRO A 4 13.18 -12.17 -12.33
N PHE A 5 12.39 -12.32 -11.27
CA PHE A 5 12.86 -12.55 -9.92
C PHE A 5 13.54 -13.93 -9.84
N GLY A 6 14.81 -13.97 -9.44
CA GLY A 6 15.61 -15.21 -9.37
C GLY A 6 15.91 -15.67 -7.93
N VAL A 7 16.46 -16.87 -7.80
CA VAL A 7 16.87 -17.49 -6.52
C VAL A 7 17.95 -16.65 -5.82
N GLU A 8 18.78 -15.91 -6.55
CA GLU A 8 19.79 -15.03 -5.94
C GLU A 8 19.15 -13.82 -5.23
N ASP A 9 17.98 -13.36 -5.67
CA ASP A 9 17.24 -12.26 -5.03
C ASP A 9 16.40 -12.74 -3.84
N VAL A 10 16.19 -14.06 -3.71
CA VAL A 10 15.74 -14.73 -2.48
C VAL A 10 16.84 -14.72 -1.42
N LEU A 11 18.09 -14.97 -1.84
CA LEU A 11 19.26 -15.06 -0.97
C LEU A 11 19.87 -13.70 -0.60
N LYS A 12 19.68 -12.66 -1.42
CA LYS A 12 20.10 -11.30 -1.07
C LYS A 12 19.34 -10.84 0.18
N GLY A 13 20.10 -10.61 1.25
CA GLY A 13 19.59 -10.08 2.50
C GLY A 13 18.78 -8.79 2.32
N ARG A 14 17.95 -8.48 3.33
CA ARG A 14 17.01 -7.34 3.29
C ARG A 14 17.71 -6.05 2.83
N PRO A 15 17.11 -5.28 1.89
CA PRO A 15 17.57 -3.94 1.59
C PRO A 15 17.66 -3.11 2.88
N ALA A 16 18.61 -2.18 2.94
CA ALA A 16 18.71 -1.28 4.09
C ALA A 16 17.34 -0.65 4.43
N PRO A 17 16.99 -0.46 5.73
CA PRO A 17 15.70 0.08 6.15
C PRO A 17 15.28 1.36 5.42
N ARG A 18 16.23 2.27 5.17
CA ARG A 18 16.03 3.49 4.37
C ARG A 18 15.49 3.23 2.96
N THR A 19 15.93 2.14 2.32
CA THR A 19 15.52 1.77 0.96
C THR A 19 14.11 1.19 0.97
N LEU A 20 13.78 0.37 1.98
CA LEU A 20 12.43 -0.17 2.17
C LEU A 20 11.43 0.96 2.35
N LEU A 21 11.71 1.90 3.26
CA LEU A 21 10.83 3.02 3.54
C LEU A 21 10.69 3.96 2.33
N ARG A 22 11.79 4.28 1.63
CA ARG A 22 11.74 5.10 0.40
C ARG A 22 10.85 4.47 -0.68
N ARG A 23 10.94 3.15 -0.86
CA ARG A 23 10.10 2.39 -1.81
C ARG A 23 8.63 2.40 -1.37
N GLY A 24 8.36 2.19 -0.09
CA GLY A 24 7.03 2.28 0.49
C GLY A 24 6.37 3.64 0.27
N ILE A 25 7.08 4.74 0.52
CA ILE A 25 6.60 6.12 0.26
C ILE A 25 6.35 6.35 -1.24
N SER A 26 7.14 5.72 -2.10
CA SER A 26 7.01 5.85 -3.56
C SER A 26 5.90 4.98 -4.18
N LYS A 27 5.06 4.32 -3.38
CA LYS A 27 4.06 3.31 -3.80
C LYS A 27 4.67 2.18 -4.64
N ARG A 28 5.90 1.81 -4.33
CA ARG A 28 6.62 0.69 -4.96
C ARG A 28 6.78 -0.45 -3.98
N CYS A 29 7.01 -1.65 -4.49
CA CYS A 29 7.23 -2.81 -3.65
C CYS A 29 8.43 -2.55 -2.74
N PRO A 30 8.30 -2.65 -1.40
CA PRO A 30 9.44 -2.42 -0.51
C PRO A 30 10.58 -3.40 -0.79
N ARG A 31 10.24 -4.65 -1.12
CA ARG A 31 11.19 -5.74 -1.41
C ARG A 31 11.96 -5.57 -2.72
N CYS A 32 11.28 -5.53 -3.86
CA CYS A 32 11.93 -5.49 -5.17
C CYS A 32 11.98 -4.09 -5.82
N GLY A 33 11.14 -3.15 -5.38
CA GLY A 33 11.00 -1.84 -6.00
C GLY A 33 10.12 -1.83 -7.27
N GLY A 34 9.44 -2.95 -7.59
CA GLY A 34 8.47 -3.05 -8.68
C GLY A 34 7.24 -2.16 -8.49
N GLY A 35 6.59 -1.81 -9.60
CA GLY A 35 5.37 -1.02 -9.64
C GLY A 35 4.12 -1.88 -9.89
N GLY A 36 2.98 -1.24 -10.16
CA GLY A 36 1.73 -1.95 -10.52
C GLY A 36 1.06 -2.68 -9.36
N LEU A 37 1.31 -2.26 -8.12
CA LEU A 37 0.79 -2.92 -6.91
C LEU A 37 -0.71 -2.76 -6.70
N PHE A 38 -1.32 -1.78 -7.36
CA PHE A 38 -2.72 -1.44 -7.20
C PHE A 38 -3.45 -1.74 -8.51
N ALA A 39 -4.48 -2.58 -8.45
CA ALA A 39 -5.41 -2.83 -9.54
C ALA A 39 -6.51 -1.74 -9.61
N GLY A 40 -6.71 -1.03 -8.50
CA GLY A 40 -7.54 0.16 -8.40
C GLY A 40 -7.11 0.98 -7.19
N TYR A 41 -7.66 2.18 -7.03
CA TYR A 41 -7.21 3.11 -5.98
C TYR A 41 -7.28 2.53 -4.56
N PHE A 42 -8.35 1.81 -4.26
CA PHE A 42 -8.55 1.10 -2.99
C PHE A 42 -8.20 -0.39 -3.06
N ARG A 43 -7.99 -0.93 -4.26
CA ARG A 43 -7.72 -2.35 -4.49
C ARG A 43 -6.22 -2.57 -4.73
N MET A 44 -5.52 -2.88 -3.65
CA MET A 44 -4.16 -3.41 -3.72
C MET A 44 -4.23 -4.87 -4.17
N ARG A 45 -3.28 -5.30 -5.00
CA ARG A 45 -3.11 -6.71 -5.33
C ARG A 45 -2.64 -7.47 -4.10
N GLU A 46 -3.04 -8.72 -3.97
CA GLU A 46 -2.61 -9.60 -2.86
C GLU A 46 -1.10 -9.86 -2.92
N ARG A 47 -0.58 -10.06 -4.14
CA ARG A 47 0.83 -10.31 -4.43
C ARG A 47 1.43 -9.26 -5.37
N CYS A 48 2.74 -9.04 -5.23
CA CYS A 48 3.49 -8.15 -6.11
C CYS A 48 3.70 -8.81 -7.49
N PRO A 49 3.32 -8.16 -8.61
CA PRO A 49 3.43 -8.75 -9.96
C PRO A 49 4.87 -8.87 -10.48
N THR A 50 5.88 -8.42 -9.71
CA THR A 50 7.29 -8.49 -10.10
C THR A 50 8.08 -9.53 -9.32
N CYS A 51 7.74 -9.75 -8.05
CA CYS A 51 8.51 -10.64 -7.17
C CYS A 51 7.65 -11.59 -6.32
N GLY A 52 6.35 -11.68 -6.58
CA GLY A 52 5.42 -12.57 -5.89
C GLY A 52 5.14 -12.23 -4.42
N TYR A 53 5.81 -11.22 -3.85
CA TYR A 53 5.66 -10.83 -2.44
C TYR A 53 4.19 -10.60 -2.07
N GLN A 54 3.70 -11.36 -1.09
CA GLN A 54 2.38 -11.22 -0.50
C GLN A 54 2.36 -10.04 0.47
N PHE A 55 1.46 -9.09 0.25
CA PHE A 55 1.36 -7.88 1.08
C PHE A 55 0.71 -8.17 2.43
N GLU A 56 -0.40 -8.92 2.42
CA GLU A 56 -1.13 -9.33 3.61
C GLU A 56 -0.64 -10.70 4.07
N ARG A 57 0.39 -10.69 4.92
CA ARG A 57 1.03 -11.92 5.43
C ARG A 57 0.24 -12.55 6.57
N GLU A 58 -0.33 -11.73 7.44
CA GLU A 58 -1.04 -12.16 8.65
C GLU A 58 -2.42 -11.50 8.79
N PRO A 59 -3.40 -12.20 9.41
CA PRO A 59 -4.68 -11.61 9.78
C PRO A 59 -4.44 -10.50 10.82
N GLY A 60 -4.65 -9.24 10.41
CA GLY A 60 -4.32 -8.06 11.23
C GLY A 60 -3.42 -7.05 10.52
N PHE A 61 -2.81 -7.42 9.39
CA PHE A 61 -2.01 -6.50 8.57
C PHE A 61 -2.75 -5.19 8.22
N PHE A 62 -4.06 -5.28 7.97
CA PHE A 62 -4.91 -4.11 7.72
C PHE A 62 -4.95 -3.10 8.88
N VAL A 63 -4.83 -3.57 10.13
CA VAL A 63 -4.87 -2.70 11.31
C VAL A 63 -3.67 -1.76 11.31
N GLY A 64 -2.48 -2.26 10.97
CA GLY A 64 -1.29 -1.42 10.86
C GLY A 64 -1.36 -0.44 9.70
N ALA A 65 -1.89 -0.87 8.54
CA ALA A 65 -2.15 0.04 7.43
C ALA A 65 -3.22 1.11 7.78
N TRP A 66 -4.18 0.81 8.65
CA TRP A 66 -5.11 1.81 9.15
C TRP A 66 -4.44 2.78 10.13
N PHE A 67 -3.58 2.26 11.03
CA PHE A 67 -2.83 3.07 11.99
C PHE A 67 -1.89 4.07 11.32
N ILE A 68 -1.16 3.65 10.26
CA ILE A 68 -0.32 4.57 9.48
C ILE A 68 -1.18 5.64 8.79
N ASN A 69 -2.37 5.29 8.30
CA ASN A 69 -3.25 6.24 7.62
C ASN A 69 -3.76 7.29 8.60
N PHE A 70 -4.22 6.84 9.76
CA PHE A 70 -4.64 7.70 10.86
C PHE A 70 -3.50 8.61 11.33
N GLY A 71 -2.30 8.07 11.53
CA GLY A 71 -1.12 8.84 11.91
C GLY A 71 -0.73 9.92 10.89
N ILE A 72 -0.86 9.64 9.59
CA ILE A 72 -0.66 10.64 8.54
C ILE A 72 -1.75 11.72 8.60
N ALA A 73 -3.03 11.34 8.74
CA ALA A 73 -4.14 12.28 8.80
C ALA A 73 -4.03 13.22 10.01
N GLU A 74 -3.79 12.67 11.20
CA GLU A 74 -3.57 13.45 12.42
C GLU A 74 -2.30 14.29 12.34
N GLY A 75 -1.21 13.74 11.79
CA GLY A 75 0.03 14.48 11.59
C GLY A 75 -0.13 15.70 10.67
N LEU A 76 -1.08 15.67 9.74
CA LEU A 76 -1.43 16.80 8.89
C LEU A 76 -2.40 17.78 9.57
N LEU A 77 -3.41 17.27 10.27
CA LEU A 77 -4.44 18.10 10.92
C LEU A 77 -3.92 18.82 12.16
N PHE A 78 -3.13 18.15 12.99
CA PHE A 78 -2.62 18.68 14.25
C PHE A 78 -1.92 20.04 14.10
N PRO A 79 -0.91 20.23 13.21
CA PRO A 79 -0.26 21.53 13.06
C PRO A 79 -1.21 22.60 12.52
N ILE A 80 -2.17 22.24 11.66
CA ILE A 80 -3.18 23.18 11.13
C ILE A 80 -4.06 23.69 12.27
N VAL A 81 -4.55 22.78 13.13
CA VAL A 81 -5.39 23.13 14.29
C VAL A 81 -4.60 23.96 15.31
N MET A 82 -3.35 23.58 15.59
CA MET A 82 -2.48 24.33 16.51
C MET A 82 -2.19 25.74 16.00
N LEU A 83 -1.85 25.88 14.72
CA LEU A 83 -1.62 27.18 14.09
C LEU A 83 -2.88 28.05 14.12
N PHE A 84 -4.04 27.46 13.82
CA PHE A 84 -5.32 28.16 13.88
C PHE A 84 -5.66 28.58 15.31
N GLY A 85 -5.45 27.71 16.30
CA GLY A 85 -5.68 28.02 17.71
C GLY A 85 -4.80 29.17 18.20
N TRP A 86 -3.52 29.16 17.84
CA TRP A 86 -2.61 30.26 18.12
C TRP A 86 -3.05 31.57 17.45
N TRP A 87 -3.43 31.52 16.17
CA TRP A 87 -3.91 32.69 15.43
C TRP A 87 -5.20 33.26 16.01
N LYS A 88 -6.15 32.40 16.41
CA LYS A 88 -7.42 32.75 17.06
C LYS A 88 -7.22 33.42 18.43
N ASN A 89 -6.16 33.04 19.15
CA ASN A 89 -5.78 33.67 20.41
C ASN A 89 -5.28 35.12 20.20
N VAL A 90 -4.61 35.39 19.08
CA VAL A 90 -4.18 36.76 18.69
C VAL A 90 -5.34 37.58 18.11
N HIS A 91 -6.28 36.93 17.42
CA HIS A 91 -7.46 37.56 16.78
C HIS A 91 -8.79 36.97 17.31
N PRO A 92 -9.31 37.49 18.44
CA PRO A 92 -10.54 37.00 19.08
C PRO A 92 -11.81 37.09 18.22
N ASP A 93 -11.81 37.90 17.17
CA ASP A 93 -12.89 38.10 16.21
C ASP A 93 -12.82 37.19 14.98
N ALA A 94 -11.71 36.46 14.79
CA ALA A 94 -11.55 35.57 13.65
C ALA A 94 -12.63 34.46 13.59
N GLY A 95 -13.24 34.28 12.42
CA GLY A 95 -14.26 33.26 12.18
C GLY A 95 -13.70 31.83 12.16
N VAL A 96 -14.44 30.89 12.74
CA VAL A 96 -14.05 29.46 12.84
C VAL A 96 -14.55 28.60 11.68
N LEU A 97 -15.56 29.08 10.95
CA LEU A 97 -16.28 28.27 9.97
C LEU A 97 -15.40 27.81 8.80
N GLY A 98 -14.60 28.72 8.21
CA GLY A 98 -13.70 28.39 7.10
C GLY A 98 -12.66 27.32 7.47
N PRO A 99 -11.88 27.53 8.55
CA PRO A 99 -10.93 26.55 9.06
C PRO A 99 -11.57 25.22 9.46
N ALA A 100 -12.78 25.25 10.04
CA ALA A 100 -13.53 24.03 10.36
C ALA A 100 -13.92 23.24 9.11
N ILE A 101 -14.42 23.91 8.06
CA ILE A 101 -14.73 23.27 6.78
C ILE A 101 -13.47 22.68 6.14
N LEU A 102 -12.37 23.43 6.14
CA LEU A 102 -11.09 22.96 5.63
C LEU A 102 -10.58 21.74 6.41
N GLY A 103 -10.64 21.79 7.74
CA GLY A 103 -10.26 20.68 8.61
C GLY A 103 -11.11 19.44 8.37
N ALA A 104 -12.43 19.59 8.28
CA ALA A 104 -13.34 18.50 7.96
C ALA A 104 -13.07 17.91 6.55
N ALA A 105 -12.80 18.75 5.56
CA ALA A 105 -12.45 18.31 4.22
C ALA A 105 -11.15 17.49 4.24
N ILE A 106 -10.12 17.94 4.96
CA ILE A 106 -8.85 17.21 5.10
C ILE A 106 -9.07 15.90 5.88
N ALA A 107 -9.88 15.89 6.93
CA ALA A 107 -10.18 14.71 7.73
C ALA A 107 -10.90 13.62 6.93
N ILE A 108 -11.66 13.98 5.90
CA ILE A 108 -12.38 13.02 5.04
C ILE A 108 -11.52 12.65 3.83
N VAL A 109 -11.04 13.66 3.09
CA VAL A 109 -10.33 13.47 1.82
C VAL A 109 -8.90 12.99 2.05
N GLY A 110 -8.24 13.44 3.12
CA GLY A 110 -6.86 13.06 3.46
C GLY A 110 -6.71 11.54 3.59
N PRO A 111 -7.41 10.86 4.52
CA PRO A 111 -7.36 9.40 4.66
C PRO A 111 -7.59 8.65 3.37
N ILE A 112 -8.55 9.11 2.55
CA ILE A 112 -8.82 8.56 1.23
C ILE A 112 -7.57 8.68 0.36
N VAL A 113 -7.01 9.90 0.23
CA VAL A 113 -5.84 10.19 -0.59
C VAL A 113 -4.58 9.42 -0.15
N PHE A 114 -4.42 9.22 1.16
CA PHE A 114 -3.26 8.57 1.75
C PHE A 114 -3.42 7.05 1.92
N TYR A 115 -4.59 6.48 1.66
CA TYR A 115 -4.85 5.04 1.76
C TYR A 115 -3.82 4.16 1.02
N PRO A 116 -3.53 4.38 -0.28
CA PRO A 116 -2.56 3.54 -0.98
C PRO A 116 -1.13 3.69 -0.44
N PHE A 117 -0.75 4.89 -0.01
CA PHE A 117 0.56 5.14 0.61
C PHE A 117 0.67 4.43 1.95
N SER A 118 -0.40 4.43 2.72
CA SER A 118 -0.44 3.78 4.02
C SER A 118 -0.17 2.28 3.93
N LYS A 119 -0.80 1.61 2.97
CA LYS A 119 -0.54 0.17 2.72
C LYS A 119 0.91 -0.09 2.37
N THR A 120 1.49 0.67 1.43
CA THR A 120 2.88 0.42 1.00
C THR A 120 3.92 0.81 2.05
N ILE A 121 3.65 1.83 2.86
CA ILE A 121 4.47 2.20 4.01
C ILE A 121 4.40 1.13 5.09
N TRP A 122 3.19 0.65 5.42
CA TRP A 122 3.02 -0.44 6.38
C TRP A 122 3.71 -1.73 5.91
N SER A 123 3.59 -2.13 4.64
CA SER A 123 4.36 -3.28 4.10
C SER A 123 5.87 -3.11 4.25
N ALA A 124 6.37 -1.87 4.15
CA ALA A 124 7.79 -1.59 4.36
C ALA A 124 8.18 -1.75 5.83
N PHE A 125 7.34 -1.23 6.75
CA PHE A 125 7.51 -1.38 8.19
C PHE A 125 7.44 -2.83 8.66
N ASP A 126 6.45 -3.57 8.17
CA ASP A 126 6.28 -5.00 8.41
C ASP A 126 7.55 -5.77 8.02
N LEU A 127 8.07 -5.56 6.81
CA LEU A 127 9.29 -6.21 6.34
C LEU A 127 10.56 -5.79 7.13
N MET A 128 10.56 -4.59 7.71
CA MET A 128 11.63 -4.14 8.61
C MET A 128 11.57 -4.86 9.96
N MET A 129 10.36 -5.00 10.54
CA MET A 129 10.15 -5.63 11.84
C MET A 129 10.29 -7.15 11.74
N VAL A 130 9.55 -7.77 10.81
CA VAL A 130 9.48 -9.20 10.61
C VAL A 130 10.06 -9.53 9.22
N PRO A 131 11.29 -10.07 9.14
CA PRO A 131 11.83 -10.58 7.88
C PRO A 131 10.87 -11.58 7.24
N LEU A 132 10.98 -11.74 5.92
CA LEU A 132 10.36 -12.86 5.24
C LEU A 132 10.98 -14.18 5.71
N GLU A 133 10.12 -15.12 6.07
CA GLU A 133 10.49 -16.49 6.32
C GLU A 133 10.74 -17.23 5.00
N VAL A 134 11.51 -18.32 5.05
CA VAL A 134 11.85 -19.10 3.85
C VAL A 134 10.59 -19.62 3.14
N SER A 135 9.59 -20.05 3.91
CA SER A 135 8.28 -20.51 3.41
C SER A 135 7.57 -19.44 2.55
N GLU A 136 7.58 -18.20 3.00
CA GLU A 136 6.96 -17.07 2.29
C GLU A 136 7.75 -16.68 1.05
N ILE A 137 9.07 -16.87 1.08
CA ILE A 137 9.90 -16.62 -0.09
C ILE A 137 9.67 -17.69 -1.17
N VAL A 138 9.57 -18.96 -0.77
CA VAL A 138 9.21 -20.06 -1.68
C VAL A 138 7.82 -19.83 -2.26
N ALA A 139 6.83 -19.52 -1.41
CA ALA A 139 5.47 -19.23 -1.87
C ALA A 139 5.40 -18.04 -2.84
N ALA A 140 6.30 -17.05 -2.70
CA ALA A 140 6.42 -15.94 -3.63
C ALA A 140 7.08 -16.34 -4.96
N ALA A 141 8.00 -17.31 -4.96
CA ALA A 141 8.60 -17.85 -6.19
C ALA A 141 7.58 -18.71 -6.95
N ASP A 142 6.92 -19.66 -6.26
CA ASP A 142 5.90 -20.54 -6.84
C ASP A 142 4.78 -19.72 -7.50
N ALA A 143 4.39 -18.61 -6.88
CA ALA A 143 3.40 -17.67 -7.43
C ALA A 143 3.71 -17.14 -8.83
N LEU A 144 5.00 -17.02 -9.18
CA LEU A 144 5.45 -16.50 -10.47
C LEU A 144 5.64 -17.62 -11.49
N ASP A 145 5.96 -18.83 -11.03
CA ASP A 145 6.11 -20.01 -11.89
C ASP A 145 4.75 -20.57 -12.35
N ASP A 146 3.72 -20.44 -11.52
CA ASP A 146 2.34 -20.82 -11.85
C ASP A 146 1.64 -19.85 -12.83
N GLU A 147 2.18 -18.65 -13.08
CA GLU A 147 1.68 -17.79 -14.16
C GLU A 147 2.24 -18.30 -15.50
N PRO A 148 1.41 -18.86 -16.41
CA PRO A 148 1.93 -19.37 -17.68
C PRO A 148 2.58 -18.21 -18.44
N ALA A 149 3.82 -18.45 -18.87
CA ALA A 149 4.68 -17.48 -19.56
C ALA A 149 4.02 -16.89 -20.82
N GLY A 150 3.18 -15.86 -20.66
CA GLY A 150 2.49 -15.20 -21.77
C GLY A 150 1.08 -14.72 -21.42
N GLY A 151 0.97 -13.66 -20.61
CA GLY A 151 -0.34 -13.14 -20.20
C GLY A 151 -0.45 -11.61 -20.21
N ARG A 152 0.18 -10.93 -21.17
CA ARG A 152 -0.12 -9.51 -21.42
C ARG A 152 -1.21 -9.41 -22.49
N GLY A 153 -2.46 -9.35 -22.03
CA GLY A 153 -3.63 -8.93 -22.81
C GLY A 153 -4.59 -10.06 -23.18
N ARG A 154 -5.81 -10.01 -22.62
CA ARG A 154 -7.04 -9.99 -23.40
C ARG A 154 -8.23 -9.59 -22.52
N GLU A 155 -8.92 -8.56 -22.97
CA GLU A 155 -10.24 -8.11 -22.51
C GLU A 155 -11.33 -9.08 -22.99
N ASP A 156 -12.49 -8.98 -22.34
CA ASP A 156 -13.83 -9.30 -22.85
C ASP A 156 -14.28 -10.76 -23.02
N GLY A 157 -15.53 -10.98 -22.60
CA GLY A 157 -16.46 -11.75 -23.41
C GLY A 157 -17.28 -12.76 -22.64
N ALA A 158 -18.59 -12.55 -22.67
CA ALA A 158 -19.64 -13.41 -22.14
C ALA A 158 -19.73 -14.80 -22.82
N VAL A 159 -20.78 -15.53 -22.41
CA VAL A 159 -21.36 -16.79 -22.93
C VAL A 159 -20.97 -17.99 -22.05
N GLY A 160 -21.88 -18.76 -21.47
CA GLY A 160 -23.31 -18.94 -21.70
C GLY A 160 -23.59 -20.39 -22.07
N ASP A 161 -24.30 -21.09 -21.18
CA ASP A 161 -25.09 -22.32 -21.41
C ASP A 161 -24.36 -23.64 -21.77
N GLU A 162 -25.14 -24.72 -21.68
CA GLU A 162 -24.89 -26.17 -21.88
C GLU A 162 -24.61 -26.91 -20.55
N GLY A 163 -25.47 -27.77 -20.01
CA GLY A 163 -26.57 -28.55 -20.56
C GLY A 163 -26.41 -30.01 -20.11
N SER A 164 -27.48 -30.62 -19.61
CA SER A 164 -27.89 -32.05 -19.79
C SER A 164 -26.78 -33.12 -19.86
N GLU A 165 -26.65 -34.05 -18.92
CA GLU A 165 -27.42 -35.33 -18.76
C GLU A 165 -26.39 -36.43 -18.42
N PRO A 166 -26.77 -37.69 -18.10
CA PRO A 166 -28.11 -38.30 -18.04
C PRO A 166 -28.59 -38.72 -16.64
#